data_AF-A0A1B6CMW5-F1
#
_entry.id   AF-A0A1B6CMW5-F1
#
_cell.length_a   1.000
_cell.length_b   1.000
_cell.length_c   1.000
_cell.angle_alpha   90.00
_cell.angle_beta   90.00
_cell.angle_gamma   90.00
#
_symmetry.space_group_name_H-M   'P 1'
#
loop_
_entity.id
_entity.type
_entity.pdbx_description
1 polymer ?
#
loop_
_entity_poly.entity_id
_entity_poly.type
_entity_poly.pdbx_seq_one_letter_code
_entity_poly.pdbx_strand_id
1 'polypeptide(L)'
;EKIPNFWKNVTYKAYAALRYAAYQYVSEDIISVQNPSNQISFEANLAPNLRTLNFTMATPLLNAKVQNLSPPRYIQPFVWWHPQYTSFEMYANNIFKGQQFPTCVVDNNWAQTFDNKSYPIKLGKCWHAMFHYTPKEDPTSSESTNDYDEDEISILVQEASSSNEKELMIVLGGYNIYMQPTPGNSPAQVTVNGQQTPVSKSYLTELFDQNGNTLAQMYARPNGEVHFYAAQQDITVQYDGTAVK
;
A
#
# COMPACT_ATOMS: atom_id res chain seq x y z
N GLU A 1 23.41 -33.62 -14.73
CA GLU A 1 23.27 -33.73 -13.26
C GLU A 1 21.89 -34.25 -12.92
N LYS A 2 21.77 -35.21 -11.99
CA LYS A 2 20.49 -35.89 -11.69
C LYS A 2 19.78 -35.13 -10.56
N ILE A 3 18.60 -34.57 -10.84
CA ILE A 3 17.71 -33.97 -9.82
C ILE A 3 17.49 -35.01 -8.69
N PRO A 4 17.71 -34.65 -7.41
CA PRO A 4 17.51 -35.55 -6.28
C PRO A 4 16.10 -36.15 -6.24
N ASN A 5 15.97 -37.42 -5.85
CA ASN A 5 14.68 -38.11 -5.81
C ASN A 5 13.66 -37.44 -4.87
N PHE A 6 14.14 -36.75 -3.84
CA PHE A 6 13.31 -35.92 -2.96
C PHE A 6 12.53 -34.87 -3.76
N TRP A 7 13.22 -34.06 -4.58
CA TRP A 7 12.60 -33.01 -5.38
C TRP A 7 11.63 -33.57 -6.42
N LYS A 8 11.97 -34.71 -7.04
CA LYS A 8 11.04 -35.39 -7.97
C LYS A 8 9.72 -35.77 -7.30
N ASN A 9 9.78 -36.31 -6.08
CA ASN A 9 8.59 -36.69 -5.33
C ASN A 9 7.78 -35.45 -4.89
N VAL A 10 8.45 -34.39 -4.44
CA VAL A 10 7.79 -33.14 -4.05
C VAL A 10 7.07 -32.51 -5.25
N THR A 11 7.73 -32.38 -6.39
CA THR A 11 7.13 -31.83 -7.62
C THR A 11 5.95 -32.68 -8.09
N TYR A 12 6.07 -34.01 -8.04
CA TYR A 12 4.97 -34.90 -8.40
C TYR A 12 3.75 -34.73 -7.48
N LYS A 13 3.96 -34.65 -6.16
CA LYS A 13 2.88 -34.41 -5.20
C LYS A 13 2.24 -33.05 -5.39
N ALA A 14 3.03 -32.01 -5.64
CA ALA A 14 2.52 -30.67 -5.92
C ALA A 14 1.64 -30.68 -7.18
N TYR A 15 2.10 -31.33 -8.25
CA TYR A 15 1.33 -31.53 -9.47
C TYR A 15 0.02 -32.30 -9.22
N ALA A 16 0.07 -33.40 -8.47
CA ALA A 16 -1.11 -34.20 -8.17
C ALA A 16 -2.17 -33.40 -7.38
N ALA A 17 -1.74 -32.59 -6.41
CA ALA A 17 -2.64 -31.70 -5.67
C ALA A 17 -3.26 -30.63 -6.58
N LEU A 18 -2.46 -30.04 -7.48
CA LEU A 18 -2.93 -29.05 -8.45
C LEU A 18 -3.94 -29.66 -9.43
N ARG A 19 -3.64 -30.86 -9.94
CA ARG A 19 -4.55 -31.66 -10.78
C ARG A 19 -5.87 -31.94 -10.08
N TYR A 20 -5.84 -32.30 -8.80
CA TYR A 20 -7.05 -32.55 -8.02
C TYR A 20 -7.87 -31.26 -7.80
N ALA A 21 -7.22 -30.18 -7.40
CA ALA A 21 -7.88 -28.90 -7.13
C ALA A 21 -8.46 -28.24 -8.40
N ALA A 22 -7.75 -28.38 -9.53
CA ALA A 22 -8.12 -27.79 -10.80
C ALA A 22 -8.69 -28.81 -11.80
N TYR A 23 -9.29 -29.92 -11.32
CA TYR A 23 -9.66 -31.05 -12.18
C TYR A 23 -10.60 -30.69 -13.36
N GLN A 24 -11.43 -29.64 -13.20
CA GLN A 24 -12.33 -29.15 -14.26
C GLN A 24 -11.64 -28.29 -15.31
N TYR A 25 -10.42 -27.82 -15.02
CA TYR A 25 -9.68 -26.85 -15.82
C TYR A 25 -8.40 -27.44 -16.42
N VAL A 26 -8.01 -28.65 -15.99
CA VAL A 26 -6.79 -29.34 -16.41
C VAL A 26 -7.06 -30.24 -17.61
N SER A 27 -6.20 -30.11 -18.61
CA SER A 27 -6.07 -31.03 -19.73
C SER A 27 -4.64 -31.54 -19.77
N GLU A 28 -4.47 -32.85 -19.93
CA GLU A 28 -3.17 -33.50 -20.01
C GLU A 28 -3.04 -34.18 -21.37
N ASP A 29 -1.89 -34.01 -22.00
CA ASP A 29 -1.50 -34.75 -23.20
C ASP A 29 -0.20 -35.50 -22.92
N ILE A 30 -0.29 -36.82 -23.02
CA ILE A 30 0.81 -37.78 -22.85
C ILE A 30 1.15 -38.51 -24.16
N ILE A 31 0.38 -38.28 -25.23
CA ILE A 31 0.48 -39.03 -26.48
C ILE A 31 1.31 -38.25 -27.50
N SER A 32 1.10 -36.94 -27.61
CA SER A 32 1.76 -36.10 -28.63
C SER A 32 2.93 -35.26 -28.11
N VAL A 33 3.61 -35.76 -27.07
CA VAL A 33 4.69 -35.02 -26.38
C VAL A 33 5.99 -35.07 -27.20
N GLN A 34 6.44 -33.91 -27.69
CA GLN A 34 7.70 -33.73 -28.43
C GLN A 34 8.62 -32.72 -27.73
N ASN A 35 8.74 -32.83 -26.41
CA ASN A 35 9.52 -31.89 -25.60
C ASN A 35 10.97 -32.37 -25.36
N PRO A 36 11.94 -31.45 -25.18
CA PRO A 36 13.32 -31.82 -24.86
C PRO A 36 13.42 -32.59 -23.55
N SER A 37 14.23 -33.66 -23.51
CA SER A 37 14.32 -34.58 -22.38
C SER A 37 14.95 -34.00 -21.10
N ASN A 38 15.60 -32.84 -21.21
CA ASN A 38 16.32 -32.16 -20.14
C ASN A 38 15.72 -30.80 -19.76
N GLN A 39 14.55 -30.44 -20.28
CA GLN A 39 13.91 -29.16 -20.03
C GLN A 39 12.48 -29.32 -19.54
N ILE A 40 12.09 -28.43 -18.64
CA ILE A 40 10.71 -28.24 -18.20
C ILE A 40 10.40 -26.78 -18.47
N SER A 41 9.35 -26.52 -19.24
CA SER A 41 8.89 -25.15 -19.48
C SER A 41 7.58 -24.89 -18.75
N PHE A 42 7.47 -23.66 -18.24
CA PHE A 42 6.30 -23.15 -17.57
C PHE A 42 5.90 -21.85 -18.25
N GLU A 43 4.62 -21.72 -18.57
CA GLU A 43 4.03 -20.52 -19.12
C GLU A 43 2.79 -20.18 -18.31
N ALA A 44 2.70 -18.93 -17.85
CA ALA A 44 1.60 -18.45 -17.04
C ALA A 44 1.09 -17.14 -17.64
N ASN A 45 -0.15 -17.16 -18.15
CA ASN A 45 -0.79 -16.01 -18.78
C ASN A 45 -1.99 -15.57 -17.95
N LEU A 46 -1.92 -14.35 -17.44
CA LEU A 46 -3.00 -13.69 -16.71
C LEU A 46 -3.98 -13.05 -17.70
N ALA A 47 -5.27 -13.24 -17.50
CA ALA A 47 -6.25 -12.47 -18.26
C ALA A 47 -6.15 -10.97 -17.91
N PRO A 48 -6.47 -10.05 -18.84
CA PRO A 48 -6.37 -8.61 -18.60
C PRO A 48 -7.19 -8.10 -17.41
N ASN A 49 -8.23 -8.84 -17.00
CA ASN A 49 -9.06 -8.52 -15.85
C ASN A 49 -8.49 -9.06 -14.51
N LEU A 50 -7.34 -9.75 -14.53
CA LEU A 50 -6.67 -10.37 -13.38
C LEU A 50 -7.56 -11.35 -12.59
N ARG A 51 -8.56 -11.97 -13.23
CA ARG A 51 -9.47 -12.93 -12.57
C ARG A 51 -9.20 -14.38 -12.90
N THR A 52 -8.59 -14.62 -14.05
CA THR A 52 -8.32 -15.96 -14.56
C THR A 52 -6.87 -16.12 -14.97
N LEU A 53 -6.35 -17.33 -14.77
CA LEU A 53 -5.00 -17.73 -15.08
C LEU A 53 -5.03 -18.89 -16.08
N ASN A 54 -4.24 -18.79 -17.13
CA ASN A 54 -3.89 -19.90 -18.00
C ASN A 54 -2.47 -20.34 -17.65
N PHE A 55 -2.29 -21.62 -17.33
CA PHE A 55 -0.99 -22.18 -16.99
C PHE A 55 -0.69 -23.37 -17.89
N THR A 56 0.46 -23.36 -18.54
CA THR A 56 0.95 -24.46 -19.36
C THR A 56 2.26 -24.96 -18.79
N MET A 57 2.35 -26.27 -18.58
CA MET A 57 3.56 -26.96 -18.17
C MET A 57 3.93 -27.98 -19.26
N ALA A 58 5.08 -27.79 -19.89
CA ALA A 58 5.63 -28.76 -20.83
C ALA A 58 6.77 -29.52 -20.16
N THR A 59 6.63 -30.84 -20.07
CA THR A 59 7.66 -31.74 -19.51
C THR A 59 8.03 -32.79 -20.56
N PRO A 60 9.15 -33.52 -20.39
CA PRO A 60 9.52 -34.60 -21.30
C PRO A 60 8.47 -35.72 -21.44
N LEU A 61 7.61 -35.89 -20.44
CA LEU A 61 6.67 -37.02 -20.35
C LEU A 61 5.21 -36.61 -20.59
N LEU A 62 4.87 -35.34 -20.36
CA LEU A 62 3.51 -34.83 -20.48
C LEU A 62 3.49 -33.32 -20.71
N ASN A 63 2.45 -32.88 -21.42
CA ASN A 63 2.01 -31.50 -21.48
C ASN A 63 0.76 -31.34 -20.61
N ALA A 64 0.81 -30.47 -19.61
CA ALA A 64 -0.37 -30.10 -18.82
C ALA A 64 -0.78 -28.68 -19.16
N LYS A 65 -2.07 -28.47 -19.43
CA LYS A 65 -2.65 -27.16 -19.69
C LYS A 65 -3.81 -26.95 -18.73
N VAL A 66 -3.74 -25.87 -17.97
CA VAL A 66 -4.81 -25.36 -17.11
C VAL A 66 -5.36 -24.11 -17.77
N GLN A 67 -6.63 -24.12 -18.13
CA GLN A 67 -7.27 -22.99 -18.81
C GLN A 67 -8.38 -22.38 -17.96
N ASN A 68 -8.46 -21.05 -17.97
CA ASN A 68 -9.49 -20.28 -17.28
C ASN A 68 -9.61 -20.62 -15.78
N LEU A 69 -8.48 -20.93 -15.12
CA LEU A 69 -8.49 -21.18 -13.68
C LEU A 69 -8.81 -19.89 -12.94
N SER A 70 -9.87 -19.88 -12.14
CA SER A 70 -10.16 -18.79 -11.22
C SER A 70 -9.80 -19.23 -9.79
N PRO A 71 -8.70 -18.71 -9.23
CA PRO A 71 -8.28 -19.07 -7.88
C PRO A 71 -9.36 -18.65 -6.86
N PRO A 72 -9.68 -19.51 -5.87
CA PRO A 72 -10.53 -19.12 -4.75
C PRO A 72 -10.00 -17.87 -4.02
N ARG A 73 -10.92 -17.03 -3.51
CA ARG A 73 -10.60 -15.72 -2.93
C ARG A 73 -9.52 -15.72 -1.85
N TYR A 74 -9.39 -16.81 -1.08
CA TYR A 74 -8.41 -16.92 0.00
C TYR A 74 -6.97 -17.16 -0.50
N ILE A 75 -6.78 -17.72 -1.71
CA ILE A 75 -5.44 -17.89 -2.30
C ILE A 75 -5.09 -16.78 -3.30
N GLN A 76 -6.07 -15.99 -3.75
CA GLN A 76 -5.84 -14.88 -4.69
C GLN A 76 -4.67 -13.96 -4.31
N PRO A 77 -4.47 -13.56 -3.04
CA PRO A 77 -3.31 -12.76 -2.61
C PRO A 77 -1.93 -13.36 -2.96
N PHE A 78 -1.84 -14.68 -3.06
CA PHE A 78 -0.59 -15.39 -3.38
C PHE A 78 -0.43 -15.66 -4.88
N VAL A 79 -1.51 -15.57 -5.65
CA VAL A 79 -1.49 -15.78 -7.11
C VAL A 79 -1.32 -14.45 -7.84
N TRP A 80 -2.01 -13.41 -7.39
CA TRP A 80 -1.92 -12.06 -7.96
C TRP A 80 -0.87 -11.25 -7.21
N TRP A 81 0.28 -11.06 -7.82
CA TRP A 81 1.32 -10.20 -7.25
C TRP A 81 0.91 -8.73 -7.36
N HIS A 82 0.97 -8.00 -6.24
CA HIS A 82 0.72 -6.57 -6.21
C HIS A 82 2.03 -5.80 -6.09
N PRO A 83 2.24 -4.72 -6.86
CA PRO A 83 3.51 -4.00 -6.87
C PRO A 83 3.82 -3.28 -5.54
N GLN A 84 2.79 -2.92 -4.76
CA GLN A 84 2.96 -2.24 -3.46
C GLN A 84 2.77 -3.13 -2.23
N TYR A 85 2.11 -4.28 -2.36
CA TYR A 85 1.76 -5.10 -1.19
C TYR A 85 2.31 -6.50 -1.38
N THR A 86 2.91 -7.03 -0.32
CA THR A 86 3.28 -8.44 -0.27
C THR A 86 2.03 -9.31 -0.25
N SER A 87 2.14 -10.57 -0.71
CA SER A 87 1.03 -11.53 -0.66
C SER A 87 0.49 -11.73 0.77
N PHE A 88 1.36 -11.60 1.78
CA PHE A 88 0.96 -11.71 3.17
C PHE A 88 0.14 -10.49 3.63
N GLU A 89 0.56 -9.28 3.30
CA GLU A 89 -0.20 -8.06 3.60
C GLU A 89 -1.54 -8.03 2.87
N MET A 90 -1.59 -8.46 1.60
CA MET A 90 -2.85 -8.58 0.88
C MET A 90 -3.79 -9.60 1.54
N TYR A 91 -3.25 -10.72 2.02
CA TYR A 91 -4.01 -11.74 2.73
C TYR A 91 -4.54 -11.22 4.07
N ALA A 92 -3.67 -10.61 4.87
CA ALA A 92 -4.02 -10.00 6.15
C ALA A 92 -5.04 -8.87 5.97
N ASN A 93 -4.86 -7.99 4.98
CA ASN A 93 -5.84 -6.96 4.62
C ASN A 93 -7.22 -7.54 4.28
N ASN A 94 -7.29 -8.65 3.53
CA ASN A 94 -8.55 -9.33 3.22
C ASN A 94 -9.21 -9.95 4.48
N ILE A 95 -8.43 -10.47 5.43
CA ILE A 95 -8.94 -11.02 6.71
C ILE A 95 -9.40 -9.92 7.65
N PHE A 96 -8.57 -8.90 7.86
CA PHE A 96 -8.82 -7.78 8.75
C PHE A 96 -9.71 -6.70 8.11
N LYS A 97 -10.21 -6.92 6.89
CA LYS A 97 -11.08 -6.00 6.14
C LYS A 97 -10.51 -4.56 6.08
N GLY A 98 -9.21 -4.41 5.85
CA GLY A 98 -8.57 -3.08 5.84
C GLY A 98 -8.20 -2.52 7.19
N GLN A 99 -8.52 -3.19 8.30
CA GLN A 99 -8.19 -2.74 9.66
C GLN A 99 -6.82 -3.25 10.14
N GLN A 100 -5.97 -3.74 9.23
CA GLN A 100 -4.63 -4.19 9.59
C GLN A 100 -3.78 -3.05 10.19
N PHE A 101 -4.00 -1.83 9.71
CA PHE A 101 -3.32 -0.63 10.20
C PHE A 101 -4.36 0.34 10.78
N PRO A 102 -4.17 0.82 12.03
CA PRO A 102 -5.05 1.81 12.61
C PRO A 102 -5.03 3.07 11.74
N THR A 103 -6.20 3.50 11.30
CA THR A 103 -6.37 4.67 10.42
C THR A 103 -7.29 5.67 11.10
N CYS A 104 -6.91 6.95 11.12
CA CYS A 104 -7.83 8.04 11.46
C CYS A 104 -8.19 8.82 10.21
N VAL A 105 -9.41 9.33 10.13
CA VAL A 105 -9.90 10.06 8.95
C VAL A 105 -10.65 11.29 9.42
N VAL A 106 -10.42 12.43 8.78
CA VAL A 106 -11.21 13.65 8.92
C VAL A 106 -11.79 13.94 7.54
N ASP A 107 -13.11 13.76 7.41
CA ASP A 107 -13.84 13.90 6.15
C ASP A 107 -15.09 14.77 6.38
N ASN A 108 -15.26 15.82 5.56
CA ASN A 108 -16.40 16.72 5.64
C ASN A 108 -16.67 17.22 7.08
N ASN A 109 -17.71 16.66 7.73
CA ASN A 109 -18.16 16.98 9.09
C ASN A 109 -18.05 15.78 10.04
N TRP A 110 -17.25 14.77 9.72
CA TRP A 110 -17.06 13.57 10.51
C TRP A 110 -15.57 13.28 10.70
N ALA A 111 -15.24 12.80 11.90
CA ALA A 111 -13.93 12.24 12.20
C ALA A 111 -14.10 10.76 12.54
N GLN A 112 -13.14 9.95 12.13
CA GLN A 112 -12.96 8.57 12.54
C GLN A 112 -11.59 8.45 13.22
N THR A 113 -11.57 7.82 14.40
CA THR A 113 -10.36 7.56 15.19
C THR A 113 -9.68 6.27 14.75
N PHE A 114 -8.42 6.09 15.18
CA PHE A 114 -7.65 4.86 15.02
C PHE A 114 -8.38 3.60 15.53
N ASP A 115 -9.21 3.75 16.58
CA ASP A 115 -10.04 2.68 17.16
C ASP A 115 -11.37 2.46 16.41
N ASN A 116 -11.50 3.00 15.20
CA ASN A 116 -12.72 2.87 14.37
C ASN A 116 -13.98 3.45 15.05
N LYS A 117 -13.83 4.51 15.85
CA LYS A 117 -14.97 5.28 16.39
C LYS A 117 -15.17 6.55 15.58
N SER A 118 -16.39 6.75 15.08
CA SER A 118 -16.78 7.91 14.29
C SER A 118 -17.63 8.90 15.11
N TYR A 119 -17.37 10.20 14.95
CA TYR A 119 -18.14 11.26 15.59
C TYR A 119 -18.22 12.52 14.69
N PRO A 120 -19.27 13.33 14.81
CA PRO A 120 -19.39 14.56 14.04
C PRO A 120 -18.44 15.63 14.57
N ILE A 121 -17.88 16.43 13.67
CA ILE A 121 -16.94 17.52 13.96
C ILE A 121 -17.34 18.82 13.26
N LYS A 122 -16.86 19.94 13.80
CA LYS A 122 -16.91 21.28 13.19
C LYS A 122 -15.56 21.93 13.41
N LEU A 123 -14.76 22.03 12.36
CA LEU A 123 -13.39 22.56 12.47
C LEU A 123 -13.38 24.09 12.36
N GLY A 124 -14.23 24.66 11.50
CA GLY A 124 -14.16 26.09 11.21
C GLY A 124 -12.76 26.51 10.73
N LYS A 125 -12.37 27.76 11.00
CA LYS A 125 -11.15 28.39 10.48
C LYS A 125 -9.92 28.30 11.39
N CYS A 126 -9.98 27.46 12.43
CA CYS A 126 -8.88 27.29 13.36
C CYS A 126 -8.16 25.97 13.07
N TRP A 127 -6.86 25.93 13.27
CA TRP A 127 -6.09 24.70 13.20
C TRP A 127 -6.46 23.76 14.36
N HIS A 128 -6.90 22.55 14.03
CA HIS A 128 -7.18 21.49 14.98
C HIS A 128 -6.19 20.34 14.80
N ALA A 129 -5.62 19.85 15.90
CA ALA A 129 -4.76 18.68 15.86
C ALA A 129 -5.62 17.43 15.62
N MET A 130 -5.39 16.80 14.47
CA MET A 130 -5.93 15.48 14.12
C MET A 130 -5.05 14.37 14.70
N PHE A 131 -3.73 14.59 14.68
CA PHE A 131 -2.74 13.69 15.22
C PHE A 131 -1.56 14.51 15.76
N HIS A 132 -0.99 14.07 16.87
CA HIS A 132 0.22 14.63 17.44
C HIS A 132 0.95 13.49 18.16
N TYR A 133 2.24 13.33 17.86
CA TYR A 133 3.09 12.42 18.61
C TYR A 133 3.33 13.00 20.00
N THR A 134 3.07 12.22 21.05
CA THR A 134 3.40 12.59 22.43
C THR A 134 4.21 11.45 23.03
N PRO A 135 5.51 11.65 23.33
CA PRO A 135 6.31 10.63 23.98
C PRO A 135 5.71 10.28 25.34
N LYS A 136 5.81 9.00 25.72
CA LYS A 136 5.40 8.59 27.07
C LYS A 136 6.44 9.08 28.05
N GLU A 137 6.11 10.10 28.84
CA GLU A 137 6.96 10.52 29.95
C GLU A 137 7.11 9.37 30.95
N ASP A 138 8.36 9.03 31.30
CA ASP A 138 8.63 8.15 32.44
C ASP A 138 8.43 8.98 33.73
N PRO A 139 7.48 8.62 34.60
CA PRO A 139 7.21 9.38 35.82
C PRO A 139 8.38 9.37 36.82
N THR A 140 9.44 8.58 36.57
CA THR A 140 10.64 8.49 37.42
C THR A 140 11.87 9.19 36.85
N SER A 141 11.84 9.65 35.60
CA SER A 141 12.96 10.41 35.02
C SER A 141 12.87 11.88 35.44
N SER A 142 13.77 12.31 36.32
CA SER A 142 13.97 13.72 36.68
C SER A 142 14.77 14.50 35.63
N GLU A 143 15.14 13.85 34.53
CA GLU A 143 15.82 14.50 33.41
C GLU A 143 14.77 14.95 32.42
N SER A 144 14.56 16.27 32.35
CA SER A 144 14.01 16.90 31.16
C SER A 144 15.02 16.70 30.03
N THR A 145 14.97 15.54 29.38
CA THR A 145 15.71 15.30 28.15
C THR A 145 15.10 16.21 27.10
N ASN A 146 15.68 17.40 26.95
CA ASN A 146 15.53 18.27 25.78
C ASN A 146 16.24 17.62 24.57
N ASP A 147 16.02 16.33 24.34
CA ASP A 147 16.29 15.78 23.03
C ASP A 147 15.16 16.32 22.17
N TYR A 148 15.53 17.14 21.18
CA TYR A 148 14.63 17.49 20.11
C TYR A 148 14.32 16.18 19.40
N ASP A 149 13.23 15.52 19.82
CA ASP A 149 12.82 14.23 19.28
C ASP A 149 12.66 14.42 17.76
N GLU A 150 13.59 13.86 16.99
CA GLU A 150 13.52 13.80 15.53
C GLU A 150 12.23 13.08 15.06
N ASP A 151 11.53 12.44 15.99
CA ASP A 151 10.25 11.76 15.85
C ASP A 151 9.02 12.67 16.06
N GLU A 152 9.18 13.96 16.38
CA GLU A 152 8.05 14.85 16.60
C GLU A 152 7.31 15.18 15.30
N ILE A 153 6.05 14.73 15.23
CA ILE A 153 5.16 14.99 14.11
C ILE A 153 3.76 15.39 14.61
N SER A 154 3.21 16.42 13.98
CA SER A 154 1.84 16.87 14.19
C SER A 154 1.12 17.02 12.86
N ILE A 155 -0.13 16.57 12.81
CA ILE A 155 -1.01 16.72 11.66
C ILE A 155 -2.21 17.56 12.11
N LEU A 156 -2.33 18.72 11.50
CA LEU A 156 -3.33 19.74 11.79
C LEU A 156 -4.25 19.92 10.59
N VAL A 157 -5.53 20.13 10.87
CA VAL A 157 -6.56 20.30 9.84
C VAL A 157 -7.47 21.47 10.20
N GLN A 158 -7.91 22.20 9.19
CA GLN A 158 -8.94 23.23 9.31
C GLN A 158 -9.84 23.26 8.07
N GLU A 159 -10.97 23.96 8.11
CA GLU A 159 -11.79 24.20 6.91
C GLU A 159 -11.12 25.24 5.99
N ALA A 160 -11.00 24.89 4.71
CA ALA A 160 -10.61 25.82 3.66
C ALA A 160 -11.76 26.79 3.37
N SER A 161 -11.70 27.54 2.26
CA SER A 161 -12.70 28.56 1.89
C SER A 161 -14.15 28.06 1.96
N SER A 162 -14.41 26.80 1.56
CA SER A 162 -15.69 26.12 1.75
C SER A 162 -15.65 25.13 2.92
N SER A 163 -16.80 24.85 3.54
CA SER A 163 -16.88 23.89 4.67
C SER A 163 -16.51 22.45 4.30
N ASN A 164 -16.62 22.11 3.01
CA ASN A 164 -16.36 20.76 2.52
C ASN A 164 -14.88 20.56 2.18
N GLU A 165 -14.16 21.64 1.87
CA GLU A 165 -12.74 21.61 1.63
C GLU A 165 -11.97 21.78 2.94
N LYS A 166 -10.78 21.19 3.00
CA LYS A 166 -9.90 21.21 4.15
C LYS A 166 -8.57 21.81 3.76
N GLU A 167 -7.86 22.39 4.71
CA GLU A 167 -6.44 22.68 4.58
C GLU A 167 -5.69 21.79 5.58
N LEU A 168 -4.51 21.35 5.18
CA LEU A 168 -3.68 20.44 5.95
C LEU A 168 -2.36 21.13 6.27
N MET A 169 -1.92 21.02 7.51
CA MET A 169 -0.57 21.38 7.94
C MET A 169 0.06 20.18 8.64
N ILE A 170 1.21 19.77 8.15
CA ILE A 170 2.06 18.75 8.79
C ILE A 170 3.27 19.49 9.36
N VAL A 171 3.45 19.40 10.66
CA VAL A 171 4.66 19.85 11.35
C VAL A 171 5.50 18.61 11.56
N LEU A 172 6.68 18.57 10.95
CA LEU A 172 7.62 17.44 11.01
C LEU A 172 8.97 17.97 11.50
N GLY A 173 9.25 17.79 12.79
CA GLY A 173 10.33 18.49 13.48
C GLY A 173 10.25 20.00 13.24
N GLY A 174 11.30 20.57 12.65
CA GLY A 174 11.38 21.99 12.30
C GLY A 174 10.71 22.41 10.97
N TYR A 175 10.07 21.49 10.25
CA TYR A 175 9.51 21.73 8.93
C TYR A 175 7.99 21.84 8.97
N ASN A 176 7.46 22.92 8.38
CA ASN A 176 6.02 23.12 8.22
C ASN A 176 5.65 22.87 6.75
N ILE A 177 4.88 21.81 6.52
CA ILE A 177 4.36 21.43 5.20
C ILE A 177 2.87 21.79 5.16
N TYR A 178 2.50 22.75 4.33
CA TYR A 178 1.12 23.16 4.13
C TYR A 178 0.61 22.61 2.81
N MET A 179 -0.61 22.08 2.82
CA MET A 179 -1.31 21.63 1.61
C MET A 179 -2.67 22.29 1.51
N GLN A 180 -2.91 22.93 0.37
CA GLN A 180 -4.14 23.64 0.07
C GLN A 180 -4.89 22.94 -1.07
N PRO A 181 -6.23 22.87 -0.99
CA PRO A 181 -7.03 22.18 -1.99
C PRO A 181 -6.94 22.92 -3.33
N THR A 182 -6.92 22.16 -4.42
CA THR A 182 -7.00 22.71 -5.78
C THR A 182 -8.22 22.19 -6.49
N PRO A 183 -8.86 22.99 -7.36
CA PRO A 183 -10.06 22.56 -8.06
C PRO A 183 -9.77 21.43 -9.07
N GLY A 184 -10.72 20.50 -9.18
CA GLY A 184 -10.68 19.39 -10.14
C GLY A 184 -9.72 18.26 -9.71
N ASN A 185 -9.17 17.53 -10.68
CA ASN A 185 -8.26 16.40 -10.44
C ASN A 185 -6.79 16.83 -10.30
N SER A 186 -6.53 18.11 -10.01
CA SER A 186 -5.17 18.62 -9.82
C SER A 186 -4.67 18.23 -8.42
N PRO A 187 -3.37 17.93 -8.26
CA PRO A 187 -2.78 17.76 -6.94
C PRO A 187 -2.88 19.04 -6.11
N ALA A 188 -3.06 18.87 -4.80
CA ALA A 188 -3.04 19.97 -3.85
C ALA A 188 -1.77 20.84 -4.01
N GLN A 189 -1.92 22.14 -3.76
CA GLN A 189 -0.78 23.04 -3.72
C GLN A 189 -0.01 22.82 -2.43
N VAL A 190 1.25 22.41 -2.53
CA VAL A 190 2.12 22.14 -1.38
C VAL A 190 3.15 23.25 -1.22
N THR A 191 3.30 23.74 0.01
CA THR A 191 4.40 24.64 0.39
C THR A 191 5.13 24.09 1.60
N VAL A 192 6.46 24.09 1.55
CA VAL A 192 7.33 23.65 2.64
C VAL A 192 8.10 24.87 3.13
N ASN A 193 7.93 25.23 4.41
CA ASN A 193 8.50 26.45 5.00
C ASN A 193 8.24 27.71 4.16
N GLY A 194 7.05 27.79 3.54
CA GLY A 194 6.61 28.91 2.69
C GLY A 194 7.11 28.87 1.24
N GLN A 195 7.96 27.90 0.87
CA GLN A 195 8.40 27.72 -0.52
C GLN A 195 7.51 26.71 -1.23
N GLN A 196 7.08 27.02 -2.45
CA GLN A 196 6.25 26.10 -3.23
C GLN A 196 7.04 24.86 -3.65
N THR A 197 6.49 23.69 -3.36
CA THR A 197 7.10 22.40 -3.69
C THR A 197 6.23 21.69 -4.72
N PRO A 198 6.80 21.22 -5.84
CA PRO A 198 6.03 20.54 -6.86
C PRO A 198 5.60 19.14 -6.39
N VAL A 199 4.34 18.80 -6.64
CA VAL A 199 3.81 17.44 -6.50
C VAL A 199 3.33 16.95 -7.85
N SER A 200 3.76 15.74 -8.22
CA SER A 200 3.53 15.18 -9.55
C SER A 200 2.81 13.85 -9.50
N LYS A 201 2.08 13.55 -10.57
CA LYS A 201 1.45 12.24 -10.82
C LYS A 201 2.41 11.21 -11.43
N SER A 202 3.56 11.67 -11.93
CA SER A 202 4.49 10.84 -12.71
C SER A 202 5.82 10.57 -12.02
N TYR A 203 6.15 11.29 -10.95
CA TYR A 203 7.39 11.12 -10.22
C TYR A 203 7.20 11.42 -8.73
N LEU A 204 8.11 10.87 -7.94
CA LEU A 204 8.22 11.10 -6.50
C LEU A 204 9.01 12.38 -6.24
N THR A 205 8.50 13.24 -5.37
CA THR A 205 9.23 14.38 -4.82
C THR A 205 9.76 14.01 -3.45
N GLU A 206 11.05 14.23 -3.20
CA GLU A 206 11.69 13.98 -1.91
C GLU A 206 12.00 15.31 -1.21
N LEU A 207 11.71 15.37 0.08
CA LEU A 207 12.13 16.44 0.98
C LEU A 207 13.36 15.99 1.75
N PHE A 208 14.33 16.89 1.89
CA PHE A 208 15.58 16.63 2.59
C PHE A 208 15.72 17.53 3.81
N ASP A 209 16.32 16.98 4.86
CA ASP A 209 16.75 17.76 6.02
C ASP A 209 18.00 18.61 5.69
N GLN A 210 18.51 19.36 6.67
CA GLN A 210 19.73 20.17 6.49
C GLN A 210 21.00 19.33 6.28
N ASN A 211 20.97 18.06 6.68
CA ASN A 211 22.08 17.11 6.57
C ASN A 211 22.05 16.31 5.26
N GLY A 212 20.99 16.48 4.44
CA GLY A 212 20.78 15.77 3.18
C GLY A 212 20.12 14.40 3.33
N ASN A 213 19.58 14.07 4.50
CA ASN A 213 18.78 12.86 4.70
C ASN A 213 17.34 13.08 4.22
N THR A 214 16.70 12.04 3.71
CA THR A 214 15.30 12.11 3.29
C THR A 214 14.39 12.28 4.51
N LEU A 215 13.74 13.43 4.59
CA LEU A 215 12.77 13.78 5.62
C LEU A 215 11.40 13.15 5.33
N ALA A 216 10.93 13.33 4.10
CA ALA A 216 9.64 12.81 3.65
C ALA A 216 9.59 12.71 2.13
N GLN A 217 8.62 11.96 1.62
CA GLN A 217 8.39 11.78 0.20
C GLN A 217 6.93 12.09 -0.13
N MET A 218 6.68 12.65 -1.31
CA MET A 218 5.33 12.96 -1.76
C MET A 218 5.12 12.70 -3.26
N TYR A 219 3.91 12.24 -3.60
CA TYR A 219 3.47 12.11 -4.99
C TYR A 219 1.95 12.24 -5.06
N ALA A 220 1.41 12.45 -6.26
CA ALA A 220 -0.03 12.50 -6.48
C ALA A 220 -0.53 11.25 -7.20
N ARG A 221 -1.71 10.77 -6.80
CA ARG A 221 -2.43 9.72 -7.53
C ARG A 221 -3.13 10.30 -8.77
N PRO A 222 -3.58 9.45 -9.72
CA PRO A 222 -4.29 9.93 -10.92
C PRO A 222 -5.50 10.83 -10.65
N ASN A 223 -6.19 10.62 -9.52
CA ASN A 223 -7.32 11.42 -9.05
C ASN A 223 -6.93 12.78 -8.44
N GLY A 224 -5.63 13.06 -8.24
CA GLY A 224 -5.14 14.29 -7.61
C GLY A 224 -4.88 14.16 -6.11
N GLU A 225 -5.21 13.03 -5.48
CA GLU A 225 -4.90 12.81 -4.06
C GLU A 225 -3.38 12.76 -3.84
N VAL A 226 -2.90 13.57 -2.90
CA VAL A 226 -1.50 13.62 -2.50
C VAL A 226 -1.24 12.55 -1.45
N HIS A 227 -0.23 11.73 -1.69
CA HIS A 227 0.35 10.79 -0.74
C HIS A 227 1.61 11.40 -0.18
N PHE A 228 1.65 11.59 1.13
CA PHE A 228 2.83 12.01 1.87
C PHE A 228 3.29 10.86 2.76
N TYR A 229 4.58 10.58 2.77
CA TYR A 229 5.18 9.50 3.54
C TYR A 229 6.43 9.99 4.27
N ALA A 230 6.41 9.90 5.59
CA ALA A 230 7.54 10.21 6.46
C ALA A 230 8.07 8.88 7.04
N ALA A 231 9.17 8.40 6.47
CA ALA A 231 9.67 7.04 6.73
C ALA A 231 10.24 6.87 8.15
N GLN A 232 10.81 7.93 8.74
CA GLN A 232 11.36 7.88 10.09
C GLN A 232 10.26 7.67 11.15
N GLN A 233 9.13 8.35 10.97
CA GLN A 233 7.99 8.28 11.89
C GLN A 233 6.97 7.20 11.49
N ASP A 234 7.22 6.45 10.42
CA ASP A 234 6.32 5.44 9.84
C ASP A 234 4.88 5.93 9.63
N ILE A 235 4.74 7.18 9.13
CA ILE A 235 3.45 7.82 8.92
C ILE A 235 3.19 8.07 7.44
N THR A 236 2.00 7.68 7.01
CA THR A 236 1.45 8.00 5.70
C THR A 236 0.24 8.90 5.87
N VAL A 237 0.20 10.00 5.11
CA VAL A 237 -0.95 10.89 5.02
C VAL A 237 -1.47 10.92 3.59
N GLN A 238 -2.77 10.77 3.42
CA GLN A 238 -3.49 10.83 2.16
C GLN A 238 -4.44 12.04 2.20
N TYR A 239 -4.34 12.91 1.20
CA TYR A 239 -5.07 14.16 1.17
C TYR A 239 -5.61 14.47 -0.22
N ASP A 240 -6.93 14.63 -0.34
CA ASP A 240 -7.62 14.91 -1.61
C ASP A 240 -8.24 16.31 -1.70
N GLY A 241 -8.06 17.14 -0.68
CA GLY A 241 -8.67 18.47 -0.58
C GLY A 241 -9.97 18.52 0.22
N THR A 242 -10.66 17.40 0.39
CA THR A 242 -11.92 17.29 1.13
C THR A 242 -11.81 16.43 2.39
N ALA A 243 -10.93 15.44 2.33
CA ALA A 243 -10.61 14.53 3.41
C ALA A 243 -9.10 14.42 3.64
N VAL A 244 -8.74 14.20 4.90
CA VAL A 244 -7.40 13.82 5.35
C VAL A 244 -7.50 12.44 5.97
N LYS A 245 -6.57 11.55 5.63
CA LYS A 245 -6.48 10.18 6.14
C LYS A 245 -5.04 9.84 6.51
#